data_AF-A0A7C6LDU6-F1
#
_entry.id   AF-A0A7C6LDU6-F1
#
_cell.length_a   1.000
_cell.length_b   1.000
_cell.length_c   1.000
_cell.angle_alpha   90.00
_cell.angle_beta   90.00
_cell.angle_gamma   90.00
#
_symmetry.space_group_name_H-M   'P 1'
#
loop_
_entity.id
_entity.type
_entity.pdbx_description
1 polymer ?
#
loop_
_entity_poly.entity_id
_entity_poly.type
_entity_poly.pdbx_seq_one_letter_code
_entity_poly.pdbx_strand_id
1 'polypeptide(L)'
;MFKLFKKRMKNQKGFTLVELMVVVVIIGILVAIAVPVYNNITETAKEKACEANKRTIQGAVSVYHAKYGRYPENFDALTGDRDKYLEEIPECPSNGVYNIEKENGTVTCSVHGGKTEPEGNSEPEG
;
A
#
# COMPACT_ATOMS: atom_id res chain seq x y z
N MET A 1 63.47 23.49 -6.43
CA MET A 1 62.25 22.96 -7.09
C MET A 1 61.06 23.06 -6.12
N PHE A 2 60.58 24.27 -5.83
CA PHE A 2 59.45 24.49 -4.90
C PHE A 2 58.78 25.84 -5.21
N LYS A 3 58.17 25.95 -6.38
CA LYS A 3 57.23 27.03 -6.70
C LYS A 3 56.13 26.37 -7.48
N LEU A 4 54.90 26.29 -6.94
CA LEU A 4 53.64 26.26 -7.71
C LEU A 4 52.33 26.11 -6.89
N PHE A 5 52.30 26.30 -5.57
CA PHE A 5 51.02 26.53 -4.88
C PHE A 5 50.69 28.03 -4.82
N LYS A 6 50.48 28.65 -5.99
CA LYS A 6 49.94 30.01 -6.09
C LYS A 6 48.46 29.95 -5.70
N LYS A 7 48.21 30.24 -4.42
CA LYS A 7 46.91 30.34 -3.75
C LYS A 7 45.91 31.17 -4.57
N ARG A 8 44.99 30.53 -5.27
CA ARG A 8 43.75 31.17 -5.75
C ARG A 8 42.79 31.25 -4.58
N MET A 9 42.82 32.36 -3.84
CA MET A 9 41.69 32.75 -2.98
C MET A 9 40.52 33.09 -3.92
N LYS A 10 39.77 32.08 -4.36
CA LYS A 10 38.47 32.29 -4.98
C LYS A 10 37.59 32.97 -3.93
N ASN A 11 36.90 34.01 -4.34
CA ASN A 11 35.96 34.77 -3.52
C ASN A 11 34.79 33.86 -3.12
N GLN A 12 34.97 33.08 -2.04
CA GLN A 12 33.94 32.20 -1.48
C GLN A 12 32.90 33.10 -0.79
N LYS A 13 31.91 33.55 -1.56
CA LYS A 13 30.68 34.10 -0.97
C LYS A 13 29.97 32.94 -0.27
N GLY A 14 30.19 32.80 1.03
CA GLY A 14 29.52 31.79 1.85
C GLY A 14 28.03 32.11 1.97
N PHE A 15 27.20 31.06 2.00
CA PHE A 15 25.78 31.16 2.38
C PHE A 15 25.66 31.89 3.72
N THR A 16 24.71 32.82 3.83
CA THR A 16 24.44 33.46 5.13
C THR A 16 23.66 32.50 6.02
N LEU A 17 23.89 32.54 7.34
CA LEU A 17 23.13 31.71 8.29
C LEU A 17 21.62 31.99 8.19
N VAL A 18 21.25 33.24 7.90
CA VAL A 18 19.85 33.66 7.73
C VAL A 18 19.19 32.97 6.54
N GLU A 19 19.93 32.82 5.44
CA GLU A 19 19.43 32.17 4.23
C GLU A 19 19.15 30.68 4.46
N LEU A 20 19.99 30.01 5.24
CA LEU A 20 19.73 28.62 5.64
C LEU A 20 18.57 28.52 6.65
N MET A 21 18.43 29.48 7.56
CA MET A 21 17.32 29.53 8.53
C MET A 21 15.96 29.65 7.85
N VAL A 22 15.81 30.54 6.87
CA VAL A 22 14.54 30.70 6.16
C VAL A 22 14.17 29.42 5.39
N VAL A 23 15.15 28.75 4.81
CA VAL A 23 14.91 27.49 4.07
C VAL A 23 14.40 26.38 4.99
N VAL A 24 15.01 26.18 6.17
CA VAL A 24 14.54 25.14 7.08
C VAL A 24 13.16 25.44 7.67
N VAL A 25 12.81 26.72 7.83
CA VAL A 25 11.45 27.13 8.24
C VAL A 25 10.43 26.76 7.16
N ILE A 26 10.72 27.07 5.88
CA ILE A 26 9.82 26.72 4.77
C ILE A 26 9.68 25.20 4.65
N ILE A 27 10.78 24.44 4.70
CA ILE A 27 10.75 22.97 4.66
C ILE A 27 9.96 22.42 5.86
N GLY A 28 10.13 22.99 7.05
CA GLY A 28 9.39 22.60 8.24
C GLY A 28 7.87 22.71 8.06
N ILE A 29 7.39 23.81 7.47
CA ILE A 29 5.97 24.02 7.17
C ILE A 29 5.48 22.98 6.15
N LEU A 30 6.24 22.75 5.08
CA LEU A 30 5.87 21.77 4.05
C LEU A 30 5.79 20.36 4.62
N VAL A 31 6.77 19.94 5.42
CA VAL A 31 6.80 18.61 6.05
C VAL A 31 5.64 18.42 7.03
N ALA A 32 5.29 19.45 7.80
CA ALA A 32 4.17 19.38 8.76
C ALA A 32 2.83 19.04 8.08
N ILE A 33 2.60 19.54 6.86
CA ILE A 33 1.39 19.22 6.07
C ILE A 33 1.56 17.91 5.29
N ALA A 34 2.73 17.70 4.69
CA ALA A 34 2.97 16.57 3.79
C ALA A 34 2.91 15.21 4.51
N VAL A 35 3.43 15.09 5.73
CA VAL A 35 3.48 13.81 6.47
C VAL A 35 2.09 13.24 6.77
N PRO A 36 1.14 13.96 7.41
CA PRO A 36 -0.19 13.41 7.68
C PRO A 36 -0.96 13.08 6.40
N VAL A 37 -0.85 13.92 5.37
CA VAL A 37 -1.50 13.67 4.06
C VAL A 37 -0.93 12.41 3.40
N TYR A 38 0.39 12.27 3.39
CA TYR A 38 1.04 11.08 2.83
C TYR A 38 0.62 9.81 3.57
N ASN A 39 0.60 9.83 4.90
CA ASN A 39 0.18 8.69 5.71
C ASN A 39 -1.26 8.27 5.37
N ASN A 40 -2.20 9.22 5.33
CA ASN A 40 -3.60 8.94 4.98
C ASN A 40 -3.74 8.34 3.58
N ILE A 41 -3.09 8.94 2.56
CA ILE A 41 -3.13 8.41 1.18
C ILE A 41 -2.58 6.97 1.13
N THR A 42 -1.47 6.70 1.82
CA THR A 42 -0.90 5.35 1.84
C THR A 42 -1.78 4.33 2.54
N GLU A 43 -2.48 4.73 3.60
CA GLU A 43 -3.42 3.86 4.32
C GLU A 43 -4.61 3.50 3.45
N THR A 44 -5.27 4.49 2.84
CA THR A 44 -6.39 4.25 1.92
C THR A 44 -5.97 3.45 0.68
N ALA A 45 -4.74 3.65 0.17
CA ALA A 45 -4.23 2.86 -0.94
C ALA A 45 -4.07 1.37 -0.56
N LYS A 46 -3.59 1.09 0.66
CA LYS A 46 -3.47 -0.28 1.18
C LYS A 46 -4.83 -0.94 1.40
N GLU A 47 -5.81 -0.20 1.91
CA GLU A 47 -7.19 -0.67 2.06
C GLU A 47 -7.80 -1.06 0.70
N LYS A 48 -7.71 -0.16 -0.29
CA LYS A 48 -8.23 -0.42 -1.64
C LYS A 48 -7.55 -1.58 -2.35
N ALA A 49 -6.23 -1.70 -2.20
CA ALA A 49 -5.48 -2.84 -2.71
C ALA A 49 -5.90 -4.15 -2.02
N CYS A 50 -6.10 -4.12 -0.70
CA CYS A 50 -6.61 -5.27 0.04
C CYS A 50 -8.03 -5.66 -0.41
N GLU A 51 -8.91 -4.69 -0.67
CA GLU A 51 -10.25 -4.91 -1.18
C GLU A 51 -10.24 -5.52 -2.60
N ALA A 52 -9.38 -5.01 -3.49
CA ALA A 52 -9.17 -5.60 -4.81
C ALA A 52 -8.70 -7.05 -4.73
N ASN A 53 -7.74 -7.35 -3.85
CA ASN A 53 -7.27 -8.71 -3.58
C ASN A 53 -8.41 -9.61 -3.05
N LYS A 54 -9.23 -9.12 -2.10
CA LYS A 54 -10.42 -9.85 -1.61
C LYS A 54 -11.36 -10.19 -2.76
N ARG A 55 -11.64 -9.27 -3.67
CA ARG A 55 -12.51 -9.50 -4.84
C ARG A 55 -11.96 -10.57 -5.78
N THR A 56 -10.65 -10.54 -6.03
CA THR A 56 -9.97 -11.58 -6.83
C THR A 56 -10.13 -12.97 -6.19
N ILE A 57 -9.89 -13.07 -4.87
CA ILE A 57 -10.10 -14.33 -4.13
C ILE A 57 -11.58 -14.72 -4.11
N GLN A 58 -12.49 -13.77 -3.91
CA GLN A 58 -13.93 -14.02 -3.90
C GLN A 58 -14.40 -14.58 -5.24
N GLY A 59 -13.87 -14.07 -6.36
CA GLY A 59 -14.12 -14.62 -7.69
C GLY A 59 -13.70 -16.09 -7.79
N ALA A 60 -12.49 -16.42 -7.31
CA ALA A 60 -12.02 -17.80 -7.26
C ALA A 60 -12.90 -18.72 -6.38
N VAL A 61 -13.34 -18.23 -5.22
CA VAL A 61 -14.28 -18.93 -4.34
C VAL A 61 -15.62 -19.18 -5.03
N SER A 62 -16.16 -18.17 -5.73
CA SER A 62 -17.42 -18.28 -6.47
C SER A 62 -17.33 -19.29 -7.61
N VAL A 63 -16.21 -19.33 -8.35
CA VAL A 63 -16.00 -20.34 -9.40
C VAL A 63 -15.86 -21.74 -8.79
N TYR A 64 -15.14 -21.89 -7.67
CA TYR A 64 -15.06 -23.16 -6.95
C TYR A 64 -16.46 -23.63 -6.52
N HIS A 65 -17.26 -22.74 -5.93
CA HIS A 65 -18.62 -23.05 -5.50
C HIS A 65 -19.52 -23.45 -6.68
N ALA A 66 -19.43 -22.75 -7.82
CA ALA A 66 -20.18 -23.08 -9.02
C ALA A 66 -19.87 -24.50 -9.55
N LYS A 67 -18.62 -24.96 -9.38
CA LYS A 67 -18.19 -26.30 -9.85
C LYS A 67 -18.55 -27.42 -8.87
N TYR A 68 -18.42 -27.19 -7.57
CA TYR A 68 -18.50 -28.25 -6.55
C TYR A 68 -19.74 -28.17 -5.65
N GLY A 69 -20.55 -27.11 -5.74
CA GLY A 69 -21.74 -26.88 -4.91
C GLY A 69 -21.45 -26.66 -3.43
N ARG A 70 -20.19 -26.39 -3.07
CA ARG A 70 -19.72 -26.11 -1.71
C ARG A 70 -18.60 -25.09 -1.72
N TYR A 71 -18.45 -24.35 -0.63
CA TYR A 71 -17.33 -23.42 -0.47
C TYR A 71 -16.02 -24.16 -0.14
N PRO A 72 -14.86 -23.60 -0.53
CA PRO A 72 -13.56 -24.17 -0.21
C PRO A 72 -13.31 -24.11 1.31
N GLU A 73 -12.73 -25.17 1.87
CA GLU A 73 -12.40 -25.22 3.30
C GLU A 73 -11.10 -24.50 3.66
N ASN A 74 -10.22 -24.33 2.67
CA ASN A 74 -8.92 -23.70 2.77
C ASN A 74 -8.46 -23.17 1.39
N PHE A 75 -7.37 -22.41 1.39
CA PHE A 75 -6.81 -21.82 0.15
C PHE A 75 -6.16 -22.85 -0.78
N ASP A 76 -5.73 -24.02 -0.28
CA ASP A 76 -5.20 -25.12 -1.11
C ASP A 76 -6.25 -25.66 -2.10
N ALA A 77 -7.53 -25.45 -1.80
CA ALA A 77 -8.62 -25.74 -2.73
C ALA A 77 -8.68 -24.76 -3.91
N LEU A 78 -8.06 -23.58 -3.79
CA LEU A 78 -8.03 -22.50 -4.78
C LEU A 78 -6.69 -22.37 -5.51
N THR A 79 -5.59 -22.90 -4.96
CA THR A 79 -4.23 -22.84 -5.53
C THR A 79 -3.70 -24.23 -5.90
N GLY A 80 -2.66 -24.32 -6.76
CA GLY A 80 -1.94 -25.58 -7.05
C GLY A 80 -1.36 -25.75 -8.47
N ASP A 81 -0.49 -26.75 -8.62
CA ASP A 81 0.48 -26.95 -9.73
C ASP A 81 -0.07 -27.23 -11.15
N ARG A 82 -1.39 -27.34 -11.35
CA ARG A 82 -1.99 -27.71 -12.66
C ARG A 82 -3.28 -26.95 -12.98
N ASP A 83 -3.31 -25.67 -12.60
CA ASP A 83 -4.45 -24.74 -12.68
C ASP A 83 -5.49 -24.97 -11.59
N LYS A 84 -5.39 -24.14 -10.54
CA LYS A 84 -6.56 -23.72 -9.79
C LYS A 84 -6.65 -22.21 -9.79
N TYR A 85 -7.86 -21.74 -9.51
CA TYR A 85 -8.42 -20.42 -9.84
C TYR A 85 -7.57 -19.20 -9.49
N LEU A 86 -6.51 -19.37 -8.69
CA LEU A 86 -5.47 -18.39 -8.39
C LEU A 86 -4.09 -19.04 -8.55
N GLU A 87 -3.15 -18.32 -9.17
CA GLU A 87 -1.73 -18.73 -9.23
C GLU A 87 -1.11 -18.74 -7.82
N GLU A 88 -1.36 -17.68 -7.05
CA GLU A 88 -0.95 -17.54 -5.65
C GLU A 88 -1.99 -16.68 -4.90
N ILE A 89 -2.06 -16.84 -3.57
CA ILE A 89 -2.87 -15.94 -2.73
C ILE A 89 -2.12 -14.62 -2.59
N PRO A 90 -2.68 -13.48 -3.04
CA PRO A 90 -1.99 -12.21 -2.90
C PRO A 90 -1.81 -11.86 -1.43
N GLU A 91 -0.72 -11.15 -1.12
CA GLU A 91 -0.48 -10.63 0.23
C GLU A 91 -1.27 -9.35 0.48
N CYS A 92 -1.73 -9.17 1.72
CA CYS A 92 -2.33 -7.91 2.14
C CYS A 92 -1.23 -6.85 2.36
N PRO A 93 -1.32 -5.64 1.77
CA PRO A 93 -0.33 -4.58 1.96
C PRO A 93 -0.19 -4.07 3.41
N SER A 94 -1.13 -4.42 4.29
CA SER A 94 -1.10 -4.13 5.73
C SER A 94 -0.77 -5.38 6.57
N ASN A 95 -0.19 -6.42 5.96
CA ASN A 95 0.18 -7.70 6.60
C ASN A 95 -1.02 -8.44 7.24
N GLY A 96 -2.22 -8.22 6.70
CA GLY A 96 -3.41 -8.98 7.09
C GLY A 96 -3.44 -10.38 6.47
N VAL A 97 -4.11 -11.30 7.16
CA VAL A 97 -4.35 -12.67 6.69
C VAL A 97 -5.74 -12.76 6.11
N TYR A 98 -5.87 -13.37 4.93
CA TYR A 98 -7.16 -13.64 4.31
C TYR A 98 -7.79 -14.89 4.91
N ASN A 99 -9.11 -14.89 5.09
CA ASN A 99 -9.88 -16.05 5.54
C ASN A 99 -11.12 -16.22 4.65
N ILE A 100 -11.63 -17.45 4.56
CA ILE A 100 -12.85 -17.79 3.83
C ILE A 100 -13.87 -18.33 4.83
N GLU A 101 -15.03 -17.68 4.91
CA GLU A 101 -16.14 -18.16 5.72
C GLU A 101 -16.79 -19.39 5.07
N LYS A 102 -16.89 -20.49 5.82
CA LYS A 102 -17.39 -21.78 5.29
C LYS A 102 -18.88 -21.77 4.98
N GLU A 103 -19.66 -20.94 5.66
CA GLU A 103 -21.11 -20.91 5.55
C GLU A 103 -21.59 -20.18 4.28
N ASN A 104 -20.94 -19.08 3.93
CA ASN A 104 -21.38 -18.17 2.86
C ASN A 104 -20.28 -17.89 1.81
N GLY A 105 -19.06 -18.39 2.00
CA GLY A 105 -17.94 -18.17 1.08
C GLY A 105 -17.36 -16.78 1.10
N THR A 106 -17.67 -15.95 2.10
CA THR A 106 -17.18 -14.57 2.19
C THR A 106 -15.68 -14.56 2.47
N VAL A 107 -14.94 -13.80 1.67
CA VAL A 107 -13.52 -13.56 1.88
C VAL A 107 -13.33 -12.36 2.80
N THR A 108 -12.65 -12.58 3.92
CA THR A 108 -12.35 -11.53 4.92
C THR A 108 -10.85 -11.33 5.08
N CYS A 109 -10.45 -10.14 5.53
CA CYS A 109 -9.07 -9.84 5.90
C CYS A 109 -9.00 -9.52 7.40
N SER A 110 -8.00 -10.03 8.11
CA SER A 110 -7.83 -9.79 9.56
C SER A 110 -7.62 -8.32 9.94
N VAL A 111 -7.18 -7.48 8.98
CA VAL A 111 -6.90 -6.05 9.20
C VAL A 111 -8.04 -5.16 8.69
N HIS A 112 -8.62 -5.47 7.52
CA HIS A 112 -9.60 -4.60 6.84
C HIS A 112 -11.03 -5.18 6.81
N GLY A 113 -11.29 -6.28 7.52
CA GLY A 113 -12.62 -6.86 7.69
C GLY A 113 -13.20 -7.55 6.45
N GLY A 114 -14.49 -7.88 6.52
CA GLY A 114 -15.18 -8.81 5.61
C GLY A 114 -16.20 -8.22 4.64
N LYS A 115 -16.48 -6.92 4.68
CA LYS A 115 -17.43 -6.32 3.72
C LYS A 115 -16.72 -6.11 2.39
N THR A 116 -17.04 -6.92 1.39
CA THR A 116 -16.85 -6.57 -0.02
C THR A 116 -18.03 -5.69 -0.42
N GLU A 117 -18.08 -4.45 0.08
CA GLU A 117 -19.03 -3.48 -0.41
C GLU A 117 -18.58 -3.05 -1.82
N PRO A 118 -19.49 -2.94 -2.80
CA PRO A 118 -19.16 -2.36 -4.09
C PRO A 118 -18.77 -0.91 -3.83
N GLU A 119 -17.51 -0.57 -4.05
CA GLU A 119 -17.02 0.81 -3.95
C GLU A 119 -17.70 1.65 -5.05
N GLY A 120 -18.84 2.23 -4.72
CA GLY A 120 -19.25 3.51 -5.26
C GLY A 120 -18.63 4.59 -4.36
N ASN A 121 -17.66 5.33 -4.90
CA ASN A 121 -17.08 6.58 -4.39
C ASN A 121 -17.17 6.82 -2.87
N SER A 122 -16.11 6.48 -2.14
CA SER A 122 -15.73 7.31 -0.99
C SER A 122 -15.04 8.57 -1.53
N GLU A 123 -15.85 9.62 -1.72
CA GLU A 123 -15.38 10.99 -1.80
C GLU A 123 -14.48 11.31 -0.58
N PRO A 124 -13.42 12.10 -0.75
CA PRO A 124 -12.63 12.56 0.37
C PRO A 124 -13.49 13.52 1.22
N GLU A 125 -13.86 13.09 2.43
CA GLU A 125 -14.37 13.97 3.47
C GLU A 125 -13.29 15.03 3.77
N GLY A 126 -13.64 16.29 3.51
CA GLY A 126 -12.76 17.47 3.67
C GLY A 126 -12.64 17.99 5.09
#